data_AF-I9PKU9-F1
#
_entry.id   AF-I9PKU9-F1
#
_cell.length_a   1.000
_cell.length_b   1.000
_cell.length_c   1.000
_cell.angle_alpha   90.00
_cell.angle_beta   90.00
_cell.angle_gamma   90.00
#
_symmetry.space_group_name_H-M   'P 1'
#
loop_
_entity.id
_entity.type
_entity.pdbx_description
1 polymer ?
#
loop_
_entity_poly.entity_id
_entity_poly.type
_entity_poly.pdbx_seq_one_letter_code
_entity_poly.pdbx_strand_id
1 'polypeptide(L)'
;MKRNKITLLLAAFLLVCGCSDFEEINVNPNNPPTVPANLLLPTVISTAVSSMTGSGNGAAGQFIQHINYIGGSNESFGRFNITGASFREEWNAPMRSVKDINQILDIAEKNNQPQYKALGLICKVYVLSLMTDAYGDIPYNEAGKGDVSGLEFPHYQEQKEVYRLMLADLETANQLLKSLKADATISDDILFNGDAVKWRKYANSLKVRILMRQSAKKDVSADIAAIFNNAQEYPVFTSIDDQATLVYNNTVDFYKWYIQPKNLPSDGSGVIFGDNFRVSEAIVDALQTKDDPRLPVYVAPTKHSFEAHRANASVPFVYRGQPAGLSAAEQNEIDKDDYSVLSSTIRSESRAFVMTFAELQFLKAEAIIRGMITGNAADEYAKGIRASMQKWAAISSDDVDVYLARPDVALNTAQNEALKQIGTQAWIDSFLNGFEAFANWRRTGYPELKVGTSVSSAIPVRYIYSDNEQNNPNLISWTNEKIGRMVNETDMVWFQPQKWNTNVYR
;
A
#
# COMPACT_ATOMS: atom_id res chain seq x y z
N MET A 1 -57.05 -1.64 71.49
CA MET A 1 -55.83 -1.12 70.84
C MET A 1 -55.95 -1.26 69.32
N LYS A 2 -56.60 -0.30 68.68
CA LYS A 2 -57.00 -0.31 67.24
C LYS A 2 -56.07 0.56 66.36
N ARG A 3 -54.82 0.78 66.77
CA ARG A 3 -53.94 1.80 66.16
C ARG A 3 -52.73 1.26 65.39
N ASN A 4 -52.54 -0.07 65.35
CA ASN A 4 -51.37 -0.71 64.71
C ASN A 4 -51.68 -1.49 63.42
N LYS A 5 -52.94 -1.50 62.94
CA LYS A 5 -53.31 -2.19 61.68
C LYS A 5 -53.27 -1.29 60.44
N ILE A 6 -53.33 0.03 60.60
CA ILE A 6 -53.36 0.98 59.48
C ILE A 6 -51.94 1.22 58.92
N THR A 7 -50.91 1.16 59.76
CA THR A 7 -49.51 1.36 59.33
C THR A 7 -48.96 0.19 58.52
N LEU A 8 -49.44 -1.04 58.74
CA LEU A 8 -49.04 -2.21 57.94
C LEU A 8 -49.76 -2.29 56.58
N LEU A 9 -50.95 -1.70 56.46
CA LEU A 9 -51.69 -1.64 55.19
C LEU A 9 -51.16 -0.55 54.25
N LEU A 10 -50.60 0.54 54.79
CA LEU A 10 -49.96 1.58 53.98
C LEU A 10 -48.59 1.14 53.42
N ALA A 11 -47.88 0.24 54.12
CA ALA A 11 -46.63 -0.34 53.65
C ALA A 11 -46.82 -1.41 52.56
N ALA A 12 -48.00 -2.05 52.51
CA ALA A 12 -48.34 -3.04 51.48
C ALA A 12 -48.85 -2.40 50.16
N PHE A 13 -49.27 -1.13 50.19
CA PHE A 13 -49.78 -0.41 49.00
C PHE A 13 -48.69 0.33 48.21
N LEU A 14 -47.45 0.38 48.72
CA LEU A 14 -46.29 0.98 48.04
C LEU A 14 -45.52 -0.01 47.12
N LEU A 15 -46.02 -1.23 46.94
CA LEU A 15 -45.40 -2.27 46.11
C LEU A 15 -46.05 -2.45 44.72
N VAL A 16 -47.00 -1.58 44.32
CA VAL A 16 -47.69 -1.68 43.02
C VAL A 16 -47.69 -0.36 42.24
N CYS A 17 -46.52 0.28 42.16
CA CYS A 17 -46.19 1.18 41.06
C CYS A 17 -44.98 0.59 40.34
N GLY A 18 -45.23 -0.46 39.57
CA GLY A 18 -44.34 -0.84 38.49
C GLY A 18 -44.37 0.27 37.45
N CYS A 19 -43.34 1.12 37.44
CA CYS A 19 -43.01 1.88 36.25
C CYS A 19 -42.63 0.85 35.18
N SER A 20 -43.54 0.65 34.22
CA SER A 20 -43.17 0.30 32.86
C SER A 20 -42.20 1.39 32.35
N ASP A 21 -41.23 0.99 31.53
CA ASP A 21 -40.34 1.87 30.74
C ASP A 21 -39.10 2.45 31.44
N PHE A 22 -38.34 1.62 32.17
CA PHE A 22 -36.96 1.97 32.54
C PHE A 22 -35.91 1.61 31.47
N GLU A 23 -36.28 0.87 30.43
CA GLU A 23 -35.36 0.53 29.32
C GLU A 23 -35.24 1.65 28.27
N GLU A 24 -36.18 2.61 28.18
CA GLU A 24 -36.11 3.71 27.20
C GLU A 24 -35.38 4.97 27.70
N ILE A 25 -35.13 5.13 29.01
CA ILE A 25 -34.49 6.35 29.56
C ILE A 25 -32.95 6.27 29.62
N ASN A 26 -32.37 5.07 29.45
CA ASN A 26 -30.92 4.85 29.50
C ASN A 26 -30.26 4.60 28.14
N VAL A 27 -30.93 4.94 27.03
CA VAL A 27 -30.23 5.06 25.75
C VAL A 27 -29.48 6.40 25.75
N ASN A 28 -28.24 6.37 26.24
CA ASN A 28 -27.33 7.51 26.14
C ASN A 28 -27.22 7.92 24.65
N PRO A 29 -27.68 9.12 24.25
CA PRO A 29 -27.62 9.55 22.84
C PRO A 29 -26.18 9.64 22.31
N ASN A 30 -25.19 9.70 23.21
CA ASN A 30 -23.76 9.70 22.89
C ASN A 30 -23.12 8.31 22.89
N ASN A 31 -23.88 7.23 23.14
CA ASN A 31 -23.36 5.86 23.14
C ASN A 31 -24.42 4.88 22.59
N PRO A 32 -24.60 4.81 21.26
CA PRO A 32 -25.60 3.93 20.66
C PRO A 32 -25.33 2.46 21.03
N PRO A 33 -26.37 1.66 21.36
CA PRO A 33 -26.21 0.28 21.85
C PRO A 33 -25.63 -0.69 20.80
N THR A 34 -25.61 -0.29 19.52
CA THR A 34 -24.83 -0.94 18.45
C THR A 34 -24.29 0.16 17.54
N VAL A 35 -22.98 0.17 17.27
CA VAL A 35 -22.40 1.08 16.27
C VAL A 35 -22.68 0.50 14.88
N PRO A 36 -23.41 1.20 14.00
CA PRO A 36 -23.64 0.74 12.63
C PRO A 36 -22.33 0.59 11.86
N ALA A 37 -22.19 -0.47 11.05
CA ALA A 37 -20.96 -0.75 10.31
C ALA A 37 -20.53 0.42 9.38
N ASN A 38 -21.48 1.16 8.81
CA ASN A 38 -21.19 2.32 7.97
C ASN A 38 -20.48 3.45 8.72
N LEU A 39 -20.75 3.65 10.02
CA LEU A 39 -20.08 4.71 10.79
C LEU A 39 -18.60 4.40 11.05
N LEU A 40 -18.20 3.12 10.99
CA LEU A 40 -16.80 2.70 11.14
C LEU A 40 -16.06 2.64 9.78
N LEU A 41 -16.80 2.49 8.68
CA LEU A 41 -16.25 2.23 7.36
C LEU A 41 -15.27 3.31 6.87
N PRO A 42 -15.53 4.62 7.00
CA PRO A 42 -14.56 5.65 6.63
C PRO A 42 -13.21 5.49 7.33
N THR A 43 -13.23 5.26 8.64
CA THR A 43 -12.01 5.09 9.45
C THR A 43 -11.26 3.82 9.05
N VAL A 44 -11.98 2.72 8.83
CA VAL A 44 -11.38 1.47 8.38
C VAL A 44 -10.71 1.61 7.02
N ILE A 45 -11.39 2.21 6.03
CA ILE A 45 -10.80 2.45 4.71
C ILE A 45 -9.58 3.38 4.83
N SER A 46 -9.71 4.49 5.56
CA SER A 46 -8.63 5.48 5.70
C SER A 46 -7.39 4.89 6.36
N THR A 47 -7.55 4.13 7.44
CA THR A 47 -6.42 3.48 8.15
C THR A 47 -5.82 2.33 7.34
N ALA A 48 -6.65 1.56 6.63
CA ALA A 48 -6.17 0.50 5.74
C ALA A 48 -5.28 1.08 4.64
N VAL A 49 -5.75 2.13 3.95
CA VAL A 49 -4.96 2.84 2.93
C VAL A 49 -3.71 3.48 3.54
N SER A 50 -3.82 4.10 4.72
CA SER A 50 -2.68 4.73 5.38
C SER A 50 -1.57 3.74 5.75
N SER A 51 -1.88 2.44 5.90
CA SER A 51 -0.89 1.39 6.14
C SER A 51 0.20 1.31 5.05
N MET A 52 -0.09 1.74 3.82
CA MET A 52 0.92 1.78 2.75
C MET A 52 1.91 2.95 2.89
N THR A 53 1.47 4.05 3.50
CA THR A 53 2.13 5.36 3.40
C THR A 53 3.37 5.47 4.27
N GLY A 54 3.45 4.71 5.36
CA GLY A 54 4.60 4.73 6.28
C GLY A 54 5.91 4.30 5.63
N SER A 55 5.88 3.36 4.67
CA SER A 55 7.11 2.81 4.06
C SER A 55 7.59 3.53 2.81
N GLY A 56 6.69 4.19 2.07
CA GLY A 56 7.01 4.86 0.81
C GLY A 56 8.05 5.97 0.94
N ASN A 57 7.98 6.73 2.03
CA ASN A 57 8.97 7.76 2.40
C ASN A 57 10.03 7.25 3.39
N GLY A 58 9.96 5.99 3.79
CA GLY A 58 10.82 5.36 4.78
C GLY A 58 11.74 4.33 4.16
N ALA A 59 11.75 3.13 4.74
CA ALA A 59 12.65 2.06 4.36
C ALA A 59 12.41 1.55 2.92
N ALA A 60 11.16 1.26 2.53
CA ALA A 60 10.88 0.68 1.22
C ALA A 60 11.29 1.65 0.09
N GLY A 61 10.97 2.94 0.21
CA GLY A 61 11.35 3.96 -0.76
C GLY A 61 12.87 4.07 -1.01
N GLN A 62 13.68 3.80 0.02
CA GLN A 62 15.14 3.78 -0.11
C GLN A 62 15.66 2.42 -0.58
N PHE A 63 15.04 1.30 -0.18
CA PHE A 63 15.42 -0.04 -0.64
C PHE A 63 15.21 -0.19 -2.15
N ILE A 64 14.09 0.32 -2.68
CA ILE A 64 13.84 0.34 -4.12
C ILE A 64 14.35 1.59 -4.83
N GLN A 65 15.10 2.45 -4.13
CA GLN A 65 15.77 3.61 -4.70
C GLN A 65 14.85 4.54 -5.50
N HIS A 66 13.62 4.77 -5.01
CA HIS A 66 12.81 5.91 -5.47
C HIS A 66 13.31 7.21 -4.84
N ILE A 67 13.78 7.13 -3.60
CA ILE A 67 14.13 8.28 -2.78
C ILE A 67 15.41 8.00 -2.00
N ASN A 68 16.05 9.04 -1.51
CA ASN A 68 17.19 8.99 -0.60
C ASN A 68 17.07 10.13 0.44
N TYR A 69 17.91 10.09 1.48
CA TYR A 69 18.02 11.16 2.45
C TYR A 69 19.48 11.62 2.60
N ILE A 70 19.66 12.93 2.78
CA ILE A 70 20.93 13.56 3.16
C ILE A 70 20.81 13.89 4.65
N GLY A 71 21.08 12.92 5.52
CA GLY A 71 20.98 13.05 6.98
C GLY A 71 19.58 12.91 7.59
N GLY A 72 19.51 13.05 8.92
CA GLY A 72 18.28 12.85 9.70
C GLY A 72 18.03 11.37 10.07
N SER A 73 16.91 11.11 10.76
CA SER A 73 16.61 9.77 11.29
C SER A 73 16.33 8.71 10.22
N ASN A 74 15.94 9.12 9.01
CA ASN A 74 15.62 8.21 7.90
C ASN A 74 16.82 7.88 7.02
N GLU A 75 17.95 8.57 7.19
CA GLU A 75 19.13 8.37 6.38
C GLU A 75 19.74 6.97 6.55
N SER A 76 19.62 6.39 7.75
CA SER A 76 20.15 5.06 8.04
C SER A 76 19.56 3.96 7.16
N PHE A 77 18.33 4.14 6.66
CA PHE A 77 17.69 3.20 5.74
C PHE A 77 18.41 3.12 4.39
N GLY A 78 18.98 4.23 3.89
CA GLY A 78 19.73 4.25 2.63
C GLY A 78 21.04 3.46 2.70
N ARG A 79 21.55 3.24 3.92
CA ARG A 79 22.70 2.35 4.21
C ARG A 79 22.30 1.01 4.81
N PHE A 80 21.01 0.70 4.84
CA PHE A 80 20.44 -0.52 5.40
C PHE A 80 20.82 -0.77 6.87
N ASN A 81 21.11 0.29 7.62
CA ASN A 81 21.29 0.20 9.07
C ASN A 81 19.91 0.20 9.74
N ILE A 82 19.36 -1.00 9.89
CA ILE A 82 17.99 -1.23 10.37
C ILE A 82 17.98 -2.14 11.59
N THR A 83 17.00 -1.92 12.46
CA THR A 83 16.76 -2.72 13.66
C THR A 83 15.27 -3.00 13.82
N GLY A 84 14.87 -3.83 14.78
CA GLY A 84 13.45 -4.01 15.11
C GLY A 84 12.74 -2.71 15.49
N ALA A 85 13.47 -1.74 16.07
CA ALA A 85 12.93 -0.43 16.40
C ALA A 85 12.55 0.39 15.15
N SER A 86 13.21 0.13 14.02
CA SER A 86 12.98 0.82 12.75
C SER A 86 11.63 0.52 12.11
N PHE A 87 10.95 -0.56 12.55
CA PHE A 87 9.72 -1.05 11.93
C PHE A 87 8.54 -1.17 12.91
N ARG A 88 8.59 -0.42 14.02
CA ARG A 88 7.54 -0.46 15.07
C ARG A 88 6.19 -0.02 14.53
N GLU A 89 6.12 1.15 13.89
CA GLU A 89 4.84 1.67 13.40
C GLU A 89 4.41 1.00 12.10
N GLU A 90 5.36 0.57 11.26
CA GLU A 90 5.13 -0.25 10.08
C GLU A 90 4.47 -1.59 10.43
N TRP A 91 4.68 -2.11 11.66
CA TRP A 91 3.97 -3.28 12.18
C TRP A 91 2.69 -2.90 12.93
N ASN A 92 2.78 -1.98 13.89
CA ASN A 92 1.70 -1.70 14.83
C ASN A 92 0.49 -1.03 14.14
N ALA A 93 0.72 -0.11 13.19
CA ALA A 93 -0.38 0.61 12.53
C ALA A 93 -1.28 -0.33 11.70
N PRO A 94 -0.74 -1.22 10.85
CA PRO A 94 -1.53 -2.27 10.21
C PRO A 94 -2.29 -3.16 11.19
N MET A 95 -1.66 -3.59 12.29
CA MET A 95 -2.32 -4.44 13.28
C MET A 95 -3.49 -3.73 14.00
N ARG A 96 -3.35 -2.43 14.30
CA ARG A 96 -4.47 -1.61 14.80
C ARG A 96 -5.59 -1.48 13.76
N SER A 97 -5.25 -1.28 12.49
CA SER A 97 -6.25 -1.23 11.41
C SER A 97 -7.01 -2.56 11.28
N VAL A 98 -6.32 -3.70 11.38
CA VAL A 98 -6.97 -5.03 11.34
C VAL A 98 -7.90 -5.25 12.54
N LYS A 99 -7.56 -4.72 13.71
CA LYS A 99 -8.47 -4.73 14.87
C LYS A 99 -9.78 -3.99 14.56
N ASP A 100 -9.71 -2.78 14.01
CA ASP A 100 -10.90 -2.00 13.64
C ASP A 100 -11.70 -2.68 12.52
N ILE A 101 -11.01 -3.33 11.56
CA ILE A 101 -11.64 -4.14 10.52
C ILE A 101 -12.40 -5.34 11.11
N ASN A 102 -11.82 -6.03 12.11
CA ASN A 102 -12.50 -7.14 12.79
C ASN A 102 -13.82 -6.68 13.44
N GLN A 103 -13.88 -5.45 13.97
CA GLN A 103 -15.13 -4.90 14.51
C GLN A 103 -16.20 -4.76 13.42
N ILE A 104 -15.86 -4.25 12.23
CA ILE A 104 -16.80 -4.18 11.11
C ILE A 104 -17.27 -5.58 10.69
N LEU A 105 -16.35 -6.56 10.60
CA LEU A 105 -16.69 -7.94 10.25
C LEU A 105 -17.69 -8.54 11.24
N ASP A 106 -17.46 -8.35 12.54
CA ASP A 106 -18.34 -8.85 13.60
C ASP A 106 -19.73 -8.19 13.56
N ILE A 107 -19.79 -6.87 13.36
CA ILE A 107 -21.05 -6.12 13.26
C ILE A 107 -21.82 -6.55 12.01
N ALA A 108 -21.13 -6.66 10.87
CA ALA A 108 -21.73 -7.04 9.61
C ALA A 108 -22.31 -8.47 9.66
N GLU A 109 -21.62 -9.41 10.32
CA GLU A 109 -22.12 -10.77 10.53
C GLU A 109 -23.38 -10.76 11.41
N LYS A 110 -23.32 -10.09 12.58
CA LYS A 110 -24.44 -10.02 13.53
C LYS A 110 -25.70 -9.39 12.93
N ASN A 111 -25.51 -8.40 12.05
CA ASN A 111 -26.60 -7.65 11.43
C ASN A 111 -26.98 -8.18 10.05
N ASN A 112 -26.39 -9.28 9.58
CA ASN A 112 -26.62 -9.85 8.25
C ASN A 112 -26.45 -8.80 7.12
N GLN A 113 -25.33 -8.06 7.16
CA GLN A 113 -24.97 -7.02 6.20
C GLN A 113 -23.81 -7.49 5.31
N PRO A 114 -24.08 -8.34 4.30
CA PRO A 114 -23.04 -8.98 3.48
C PRO A 114 -22.13 -7.98 2.76
N GLN A 115 -22.63 -6.78 2.43
CA GLN A 115 -21.85 -5.72 1.80
C GLN A 115 -20.72 -5.21 2.72
N TYR A 116 -20.98 -4.95 4.00
CA TYR A 116 -19.94 -4.47 4.91
C TYR A 116 -18.96 -5.59 5.29
N LYS A 117 -19.44 -6.85 5.35
CA LYS A 117 -18.55 -8.01 5.49
C LYS A 117 -17.58 -8.11 4.31
N ALA A 118 -18.08 -7.98 3.08
CA ALA A 118 -17.23 -8.01 1.88
C ALA A 118 -16.19 -6.88 1.89
N LEU A 119 -16.59 -5.65 2.20
CA LEU A 119 -15.68 -4.50 2.28
C LEU A 119 -14.62 -4.68 3.37
N GLY A 120 -15.02 -5.18 4.55
CA GLY A 120 -14.10 -5.52 5.64
C GLY A 120 -13.07 -6.58 5.23
N LEU A 121 -13.49 -7.64 4.54
CA LEU A 121 -12.59 -8.68 4.03
C LEU A 121 -11.59 -8.12 3.01
N ILE A 122 -12.03 -7.26 2.09
CA ILE A 122 -11.14 -6.62 1.10
C ILE A 122 -10.11 -5.73 1.81
N CYS A 123 -10.53 -4.93 2.79
CA CYS A 123 -9.62 -4.09 3.58
C CYS A 123 -8.62 -4.93 4.39
N LYS A 124 -9.09 -6.01 5.02
CA LYS A 124 -8.24 -6.96 5.76
C LYS A 124 -7.16 -7.55 4.85
N VAL A 125 -7.56 -8.05 3.67
CA VAL A 125 -6.63 -8.64 2.70
C VAL A 125 -5.64 -7.60 2.22
N TYR A 126 -6.09 -6.38 1.91
CA TYR A 126 -5.19 -5.32 1.51
C TYR A 126 -4.11 -5.05 2.56
N VAL A 127 -4.50 -4.80 3.81
CA VAL A 127 -3.55 -4.50 4.90
C VAL A 127 -2.60 -5.67 5.16
N LEU A 128 -3.13 -6.89 5.28
CA LEU A 128 -2.32 -8.07 5.57
C LEU A 128 -1.46 -8.50 4.37
N SER A 129 -1.81 -8.13 3.14
CA SER A 129 -0.95 -8.32 1.97
C SER A 129 0.33 -7.48 2.07
N LEU A 130 0.23 -6.21 2.50
CA LEU A 130 1.40 -5.37 2.74
C LEU A 130 2.31 -5.97 3.81
N MET A 131 1.70 -6.48 4.88
CA MET A 131 2.40 -7.09 6.01
C MET A 131 3.12 -8.37 5.60
N THR A 132 2.42 -9.33 5.00
CA THR A 132 3.09 -10.57 4.60
C THR A 132 4.13 -10.31 3.52
N ASP A 133 3.88 -9.39 2.58
CA ASP A 133 4.87 -9.06 1.56
C ASP A 133 6.15 -8.49 2.19
N ALA A 134 6.05 -7.69 3.26
CA ALA A 134 7.20 -7.12 3.95
C ALA A 134 7.90 -8.10 4.91
N TYR A 135 7.14 -8.82 5.75
CA TYR A 135 7.66 -9.62 6.87
C TYR A 135 7.60 -11.14 6.64
N GLY A 136 6.97 -11.64 5.59
CA GLY A 136 6.81 -13.08 5.39
C GLY A 136 5.69 -13.64 6.25
N ASP A 137 6.01 -14.54 7.16
CA ASP A 137 5.04 -15.21 8.02
C ASP A 137 4.40 -14.20 8.99
N ILE A 138 3.09 -14.20 9.09
CA ILE A 138 2.34 -13.27 9.94
C ILE A 138 1.14 -13.96 10.55
N PRO A 139 0.56 -13.43 11.64
CA PRO A 139 -0.80 -13.76 12.02
C PRO A 139 -1.78 -13.30 10.93
N TYR A 140 -2.77 -14.13 10.63
CA TYR A 140 -3.85 -13.82 9.68
C TYR A 140 -5.24 -14.13 10.25
N ASN A 141 -5.41 -15.31 10.84
CA ASN A 141 -6.68 -15.73 11.45
C ASN A 141 -6.93 -15.03 12.79
N GLU A 142 -5.84 -14.73 13.50
CA GLU A 142 -5.82 -14.13 14.83
C GLU A 142 -5.28 -12.69 14.82
N ALA A 143 -4.98 -12.15 13.63
CA ALA A 143 -4.52 -10.78 13.48
C ALA A 143 -5.54 -9.79 14.06
N GLY A 144 -5.04 -8.80 14.81
CA GLY A 144 -5.88 -7.78 15.44
C GLY A 144 -6.74 -8.28 16.60
N LYS A 145 -6.44 -9.45 17.20
CA LYS A 145 -7.16 -10.02 18.34
C LYS A 145 -6.38 -10.03 19.66
N GLY A 146 -5.34 -9.20 19.79
CA GLY A 146 -4.48 -9.16 20.99
C GLY A 146 -5.19 -8.74 22.29
N ASP A 147 -6.40 -8.18 22.20
CA ASP A 147 -7.27 -7.86 23.34
C ASP A 147 -8.33 -8.92 23.64
N VAL A 148 -8.35 -10.02 22.87
CA VAL A 148 -9.18 -11.19 23.15
C VAL A 148 -8.42 -12.10 24.10
N SER A 149 -9.05 -12.44 25.23
CA SER A 149 -8.47 -13.32 26.25
C SER A 149 -7.99 -14.65 25.64
N GLY A 150 -6.72 -14.99 25.89
CA GLY A 150 -6.06 -16.17 25.34
C GLY A 150 -5.45 -16.00 23.94
N LEU A 151 -5.56 -14.80 23.35
CA LEU A 151 -4.94 -14.42 22.07
C LEU A 151 -4.00 -13.22 22.22
N GLU A 152 -3.46 -13.00 23.41
CA GLU A 152 -2.50 -11.92 23.70
C GLU A 152 -1.27 -11.99 22.78
N PHE A 153 -0.91 -13.21 22.36
CA PHE A 153 0.13 -13.50 21.38
C PHE A 153 -0.47 -14.30 20.22
N PRO A 154 -0.91 -13.65 19.13
CA PRO A 154 -1.50 -14.35 17.98
C PRO A 154 -0.55 -15.38 17.36
N HIS A 155 -1.10 -16.50 16.89
CA HIS A 155 -0.36 -17.53 16.17
C HIS A 155 0.00 -17.07 14.75
N TYR A 156 1.23 -17.36 14.35
CA TYR A 156 1.76 -17.06 13.02
C TYR A 156 1.32 -18.14 12.02
N GLN A 157 1.08 -17.73 10.78
CA GLN A 157 0.87 -18.63 9.65
C GLN A 157 2.01 -18.46 8.64
N GLU A 158 2.39 -19.56 8.00
CA GLU A 158 3.33 -19.53 6.87
C GLU A 158 2.80 -18.61 5.78
N GLN A 159 3.67 -17.81 5.15
CA GLN A 159 3.27 -16.91 4.08
C GLN A 159 2.48 -17.61 2.96
N LYS A 160 2.84 -18.84 2.60
CA LYS A 160 2.08 -19.64 1.61
C LYS A 160 0.61 -19.81 2.02
N GLU A 161 0.37 -20.08 3.29
CA GLU A 161 -0.98 -20.25 3.84
C GLU A 161 -1.71 -18.91 3.93
N VAL A 162 -1.01 -17.84 4.32
CA VAL A 162 -1.56 -16.47 4.30
C VAL A 162 -2.06 -16.10 2.91
N TYR A 163 -1.31 -16.38 1.84
CA TYR A 163 -1.75 -16.14 0.45
C TYR A 163 -3.00 -16.93 0.09
N ARG A 164 -3.09 -18.20 0.52
CA ARG A 164 -4.28 -19.03 0.30
C ARG A 164 -5.51 -18.43 1.00
N LEU A 165 -5.35 -18.00 2.24
CA LEU A 165 -6.42 -17.36 3.03
C LEU A 165 -6.87 -16.04 2.42
N MET A 166 -5.92 -15.19 1.97
CA MET A 166 -6.23 -13.93 1.29
C MET A 166 -7.07 -14.14 0.02
N LEU A 167 -6.71 -15.12 -0.80
CA LEU A 167 -7.47 -15.43 -2.02
C LEU A 167 -8.89 -15.95 -1.70
N ALA A 168 -9.04 -16.73 -0.62
CA ALA A 168 -10.34 -17.21 -0.16
C ALA A 168 -11.24 -16.08 0.40
N ASP A 169 -10.67 -15.15 1.16
CA ASP A 169 -11.38 -13.98 1.68
C ASP A 169 -11.83 -13.05 0.53
N LEU A 170 -10.98 -12.83 -0.48
CA LEU A 170 -11.37 -12.07 -1.69
C LEU A 170 -12.40 -12.80 -2.55
N GLU A 171 -12.38 -14.13 -2.60
CA GLU A 171 -13.43 -14.91 -3.27
C GLU A 171 -14.77 -14.73 -2.57
N THR A 172 -14.78 -14.89 -1.26
CA THR A 172 -15.98 -14.66 -0.42
C THR A 172 -16.52 -13.25 -0.63
N ALA A 173 -15.66 -12.22 -0.59
CA ALA A 173 -16.06 -10.84 -0.81
C ALA A 173 -16.67 -10.62 -2.21
N ASN A 174 -16.06 -11.16 -3.27
CA ASN A 174 -16.61 -11.07 -4.63
C ASN A 174 -18.00 -11.71 -4.73
N GLN A 175 -18.20 -12.90 -4.13
CA GLN A 175 -19.49 -13.59 -4.16
C GLN A 175 -20.59 -12.89 -3.35
N LEU A 176 -20.25 -12.33 -2.19
CA LEU A 176 -21.16 -11.53 -1.37
C LEU A 176 -21.64 -10.28 -2.12
N LEU A 177 -20.74 -9.57 -2.78
CA LEU A 177 -21.09 -8.38 -3.57
C LEU A 177 -21.81 -8.72 -4.87
N LYS A 178 -21.48 -9.86 -5.50
CA LYS A 178 -22.18 -10.35 -6.70
C LYS A 178 -23.64 -10.70 -6.40
N SER A 179 -23.87 -11.31 -5.23
CA SER A 179 -25.20 -11.76 -4.79
C SER A 179 -25.95 -10.69 -3.98
N LEU A 180 -25.44 -9.45 -3.98
CA LEU A 180 -26.01 -8.37 -3.20
C LEU A 180 -27.40 -8.03 -3.72
N LYS A 181 -28.36 -7.88 -2.81
CA LYS A 181 -29.74 -7.53 -3.15
C LYS A 181 -29.80 -6.09 -3.70
N ALA A 182 -30.73 -5.83 -4.61
CA ALA A 182 -30.88 -4.53 -5.25
C ALA A 182 -31.21 -3.37 -4.29
N ASP A 183 -31.77 -3.66 -3.12
CA ASP A 183 -32.11 -2.71 -2.06
C ASP A 183 -30.97 -2.49 -1.05
N ALA A 184 -29.90 -3.30 -1.09
CA ALA A 184 -28.78 -3.14 -0.19
C ALA A 184 -27.95 -1.91 -0.57
N THR A 185 -27.79 -1.00 0.38
CA THR A 185 -27.00 0.22 0.23
C THR A 185 -25.68 0.09 0.98
N ILE A 186 -24.61 0.63 0.38
CA ILE A 186 -23.32 0.86 1.02
C ILE A 186 -23.24 2.36 1.30
N SER A 187 -23.40 2.74 2.57
CA SER A 187 -23.31 4.12 3.02
C SER A 187 -21.91 4.42 3.55
N ASP A 188 -21.51 5.69 3.49
CA ASP A 188 -20.26 6.20 4.07
C ASP A 188 -18.98 5.52 3.54
N ASP A 189 -19.03 5.00 2.31
CA ASP A 189 -17.86 4.48 1.61
C ASP A 189 -17.08 5.63 0.97
N ILE A 190 -15.87 5.88 1.49
CA ILE A 190 -14.98 6.94 1.02
C ILE A 190 -14.04 6.51 -0.13
N LEU A 191 -14.09 5.25 -0.57
CA LEU A 191 -13.24 4.75 -1.66
C LEU A 191 -13.98 4.72 -3.00
N PHE A 192 -15.19 4.15 -3.03
CA PHE A 192 -15.96 3.98 -4.26
C PHE A 192 -17.39 4.55 -4.18
N ASN A 193 -17.68 5.36 -3.17
CA ASN A 193 -18.98 6.01 -2.97
C ASN A 193 -20.16 5.02 -3.01
N GLY A 194 -19.94 3.82 -2.47
CA GLY A 194 -20.96 2.77 -2.35
C GLY A 194 -21.14 1.91 -3.62
N ASP A 195 -20.29 2.07 -4.63
CA ASP A 195 -20.35 1.27 -5.86
C ASP A 195 -19.80 -0.16 -5.63
N ALA A 196 -20.72 -1.10 -5.41
CA ALA A 196 -20.41 -2.51 -5.21
C ALA A 196 -19.68 -3.15 -6.42
N VAL A 197 -19.92 -2.67 -7.64
CA VAL A 197 -19.24 -3.19 -8.84
C VAL A 197 -17.78 -2.76 -8.83
N LYS A 198 -17.47 -1.52 -8.45
CA LYS A 198 -16.07 -1.08 -8.29
C LYS A 198 -15.36 -1.82 -7.17
N TRP A 199 -16.03 -2.11 -6.05
CA TRP A 199 -15.47 -2.98 -5.01
C TRP A 199 -15.15 -4.40 -5.52
N ARG A 200 -16.01 -4.99 -6.36
CA ARG A 200 -15.71 -6.28 -7.03
C ARG A 200 -14.52 -6.16 -7.98
N LYS A 201 -14.46 -5.09 -8.78
CA LYS A 201 -13.31 -4.82 -9.66
C LYS A 201 -12.01 -4.73 -8.89
N TYR A 202 -12.02 -4.04 -7.74
CA TYR A 202 -10.87 -3.97 -6.86
C TYR A 202 -10.50 -5.34 -6.26
N ALA A 203 -11.47 -6.06 -5.70
CA ALA A 203 -11.23 -7.38 -5.10
C ALA A 203 -10.56 -8.35 -6.09
N ASN A 204 -11.06 -8.43 -7.32
CA ASN A 204 -10.51 -9.34 -8.33
C ASN A 204 -9.20 -8.84 -8.92
N SER A 205 -9.00 -7.51 -9.03
CA SER A 205 -7.68 -6.96 -9.42
C SER A 205 -6.64 -7.26 -8.34
N LEU A 206 -7.00 -7.15 -7.06
CA LEU A 206 -6.13 -7.52 -5.94
C LEU A 206 -5.82 -9.02 -5.92
N LYS A 207 -6.77 -9.90 -6.31
CA LYS A 207 -6.46 -11.32 -6.56
C LYS A 207 -5.37 -11.48 -7.62
N VAL A 208 -5.44 -10.75 -8.74
CA VAL A 208 -4.40 -10.80 -9.79
C VAL A 208 -3.05 -10.39 -9.21
N ARG A 209 -2.96 -9.31 -8.41
CA ARG A 209 -1.72 -8.91 -7.71
C ARG A 209 -1.17 -10.07 -6.87
N ILE A 210 -1.98 -10.65 -6.00
CA ILE A 210 -1.58 -11.73 -5.08
C ILE A 210 -1.17 -13.00 -5.84
N LEU A 211 -1.91 -13.38 -6.89
CA LEU A 211 -1.60 -14.54 -7.75
C LEU A 211 -0.27 -14.34 -8.48
N MET A 212 -0.08 -13.18 -9.12
CA MET A 212 1.17 -12.87 -9.81
C MET A 212 2.34 -12.78 -8.83
N ARG A 213 2.10 -12.31 -7.60
CA ARG A 213 3.12 -12.23 -6.55
C ARG A 213 3.71 -13.60 -6.19
N GLN A 214 2.89 -14.63 -6.13
CA GLN A 214 3.33 -16.01 -5.84
C GLN A 214 3.72 -16.84 -7.07
N SER A 215 3.70 -16.26 -8.29
CA SER A 215 3.86 -17.02 -9.54
C SER A 215 5.23 -17.69 -9.70
N ALA A 216 6.24 -17.24 -8.95
CA ALA A 216 7.56 -17.88 -8.91
C ALA A 216 7.60 -19.16 -8.05
N LYS A 217 6.58 -19.38 -7.21
CA LYS A 217 6.49 -20.51 -6.27
C LYS A 217 5.39 -21.50 -6.60
N LYS A 218 4.34 -21.04 -7.27
CA LYS A 218 3.17 -21.83 -7.63
C LYS A 218 2.73 -21.44 -9.04
N ASP A 219 2.35 -22.43 -9.84
CA ASP A 219 1.63 -22.17 -11.09
C ASP A 219 0.25 -21.59 -10.78
N VAL A 220 -0.01 -20.40 -11.29
CA VAL A 220 -1.26 -19.63 -11.12
C VAL A 220 -1.98 -19.41 -12.45
N SER A 221 -1.53 -20.05 -13.53
CA SER A 221 -2.01 -19.78 -14.89
C SER A 221 -3.52 -20.01 -15.01
N ALA A 222 -4.04 -21.09 -14.41
CA ALA A 222 -5.47 -21.38 -14.40
C ALA A 222 -6.29 -20.32 -13.64
N ASP A 223 -5.80 -19.85 -12.49
CA ASP A 223 -6.47 -18.83 -11.68
C ASP A 223 -6.49 -17.48 -12.42
N ILE A 224 -5.37 -17.10 -13.04
CA ILE A 224 -5.26 -15.88 -13.85
C ILE A 224 -6.17 -15.95 -15.08
N ALA A 225 -6.20 -17.09 -15.79
CA ALA A 225 -7.07 -17.30 -16.93
C ALA A 225 -8.55 -17.24 -16.54
N ALA A 226 -8.92 -17.80 -15.38
CA ALA A 226 -10.30 -17.74 -14.88
C ALA A 226 -10.76 -16.29 -14.66
N ILE A 227 -9.90 -15.43 -14.08
CA ILE A 227 -10.22 -14.02 -13.85
C ILE A 227 -10.36 -13.27 -15.18
N PHE A 228 -9.35 -13.33 -16.06
CA PHE A 228 -9.35 -12.52 -17.28
C PHE A 228 -10.33 -13.00 -18.36
N ASN A 229 -10.69 -14.28 -18.39
CA ASN A 229 -11.61 -14.83 -19.39
C ASN A 229 -13.09 -14.83 -18.93
N ASN A 230 -13.38 -14.45 -17.69
CA ASN A 230 -14.74 -14.45 -17.14
C ASN A 230 -15.08 -13.15 -16.40
N ALA A 231 -15.20 -12.05 -17.14
CA ALA A 231 -15.47 -10.72 -16.58
C ALA A 231 -16.83 -10.59 -15.87
N GLN A 232 -17.79 -11.50 -16.13
CA GLN A 232 -19.08 -11.51 -15.43
C GLN A 232 -18.92 -12.04 -13.99
N GLU A 233 -18.11 -13.09 -13.83
CA GLU A 233 -17.78 -13.66 -12.53
C GLU A 233 -16.75 -12.80 -11.78
N TYR A 234 -15.73 -12.37 -12.51
CA TYR A 234 -14.55 -11.69 -12.00
C TYR A 234 -14.32 -10.36 -12.74
N PRO A 235 -15.20 -9.36 -12.59
CA PRO A 235 -14.93 -8.04 -13.14
C PRO A 235 -13.64 -7.51 -12.51
N VAL A 236 -12.78 -6.91 -13.33
CA VAL A 236 -11.52 -6.24 -12.95
C VAL A 236 -11.55 -4.79 -13.43
N PHE A 237 -10.54 -3.99 -13.12
CA PHE A 237 -10.45 -2.61 -13.62
C PHE A 237 -10.46 -2.57 -15.16
N THR A 238 -11.20 -1.63 -15.74
CA THR A 238 -11.31 -1.42 -17.19
C THR A 238 -10.79 -0.07 -17.66
N SER A 239 -10.66 0.89 -16.74
CA SER A 239 -10.05 2.20 -16.96
C SER A 239 -9.47 2.75 -15.66
N ILE A 240 -8.86 3.93 -15.73
CA ILE A 240 -8.40 4.69 -14.55
C ILE A 240 -9.54 5.06 -13.59
N ASP A 241 -10.80 5.12 -14.06
CA ASP A 241 -11.97 5.46 -13.23
C ASP A 241 -12.39 4.32 -12.30
N ASP A 242 -11.96 3.10 -12.59
CA ASP A 242 -12.22 1.92 -11.76
C ASP A 242 -11.16 1.70 -10.69
N GLN A 243 -9.99 2.35 -10.81
CA GLN A 243 -8.84 2.03 -9.98
C GLN A 243 -9.07 2.42 -8.52
N ALA A 244 -8.45 1.69 -7.59
CA ALA A 244 -8.58 1.96 -6.16
C ALA A 244 -7.70 3.16 -5.78
N THR A 245 -8.31 4.33 -5.63
CA THR A 245 -7.64 5.57 -5.23
C THR A 245 -8.43 6.26 -4.13
N LEU A 246 -7.83 6.42 -2.95
CA LEU A 246 -8.45 7.21 -1.89
C LEU A 246 -8.07 8.67 -2.08
N VAL A 247 -9.07 9.56 -2.10
CA VAL A 247 -8.87 11.01 -2.19
C VAL A 247 -9.07 11.63 -0.81
N TYR A 248 -8.03 12.26 -0.27
CA TYR A 248 -8.12 12.96 1.00
C TYR A 248 -8.71 14.35 0.78
N ASN A 249 -9.71 14.74 1.59
CA ASN A 249 -10.43 16.01 1.48
C ASN A 249 -9.73 17.19 2.19
N ASN A 250 -8.42 17.09 2.42
CA ASN A 250 -7.54 18.12 2.99
C ASN A 250 -7.86 18.57 4.43
N THR A 251 -8.71 17.86 5.16
CA THR A 251 -8.96 18.14 6.59
C THR A 251 -8.57 16.97 7.48
N VAL A 252 -7.54 17.23 8.29
CA VAL A 252 -7.15 16.56 9.54
C VAL A 252 -6.58 15.12 9.44
N ASP A 253 -5.28 15.07 9.77
CA ASP A 253 -4.53 14.03 10.49
C ASP A 253 -3.98 12.74 9.88
N PHE A 254 -4.45 12.19 8.76
CA PHE A 254 -3.96 10.86 8.36
C PHE A 254 -2.94 10.81 7.21
N TYR A 255 -3.04 11.72 6.24
CA TYR A 255 -2.09 11.82 5.13
C TYR A 255 -0.88 12.73 5.43
N LYS A 256 -0.41 12.69 6.69
CA LYS A 256 0.40 13.75 7.33
C LYS A 256 1.84 13.88 6.83
N TRP A 257 2.40 12.87 6.18
CA TRP A 257 3.84 12.81 5.84
C TRP A 257 4.16 12.97 4.36
N TYR A 258 3.18 12.75 3.49
CA TYR A 258 3.40 12.71 2.05
C TYR A 258 3.12 14.07 1.41
N ILE A 259 1.92 14.59 1.66
CA ILE A 259 1.32 15.62 0.81
C ILE A 259 0.56 16.60 1.69
N GLN A 260 1.31 17.52 2.30
CA GLN A 260 0.77 18.84 2.52
C GLN A 260 1.79 19.91 2.12
N PRO A 261 1.32 20.99 1.49
CA PRO A 261 2.09 22.22 1.32
C PRO A 261 2.15 22.97 2.66
N LYS A 262 2.66 22.36 3.74
CA LYS A 262 2.93 23.12 4.96
C LYS A 262 4.23 23.90 4.75
N ASN A 263 4.08 25.21 4.64
CA ASN A 263 5.18 26.17 4.50
C ASN A 263 5.99 26.01 3.21
N LEU A 264 5.32 25.85 2.06
CA LEU A 264 6.03 25.98 0.78
C LEU A 264 6.73 27.35 0.74
N PRO A 265 8.02 27.41 0.36
CA PRO A 265 8.75 28.66 0.31
C PRO A 265 8.07 29.70 -0.61
N SER A 266 8.11 30.98 -0.21
CA SER A 266 7.61 32.10 -1.01
C SER A 266 8.58 32.54 -2.11
N ASP A 267 9.63 31.74 -2.37
CA ASP A 267 10.67 32.02 -3.37
C ASP A 267 10.24 31.75 -4.82
N GLY A 268 9.01 31.24 -5.01
CA GLY A 268 8.42 30.92 -6.30
C GLY A 268 8.74 29.50 -6.81
N SER A 269 9.54 28.72 -6.06
CA SER A 269 9.88 27.34 -6.45
C SER A 269 8.74 26.35 -6.21
N GLY A 270 7.87 26.63 -5.23
CA GLY A 270 6.79 25.73 -4.83
C GLY A 270 7.28 24.40 -4.25
N VAL A 271 8.57 24.27 -3.91
CA VAL A 271 9.20 23.04 -3.40
C VAL A 271 10.11 23.33 -2.22
N ILE A 272 10.36 22.31 -1.39
CA ILE A 272 11.14 22.44 -0.16
C ILE A 272 12.55 21.88 -0.40
N PHE A 273 13.49 22.72 -0.83
CA PHE A 273 14.89 22.33 -1.05
C PHE A 273 15.68 22.06 0.25
N GLY A 274 15.26 22.70 1.34
CA GLY A 274 15.96 22.65 2.63
C GLY A 274 15.78 21.34 3.43
N ASP A 275 14.81 20.51 3.05
CA ASP A 275 14.57 19.18 3.66
C ASP A 275 15.73 18.23 3.34
N ASN A 276 15.87 17.14 4.10
CA ASN A 276 16.89 16.11 3.86
C ASN A 276 16.45 15.13 2.76
N PHE A 277 15.17 15.08 2.42
CA PHE A 277 14.62 14.21 1.39
C PHE A 277 15.17 14.55 0.00
N ARG A 278 15.62 13.56 -0.76
CA ARG A 278 16.01 13.68 -2.17
C ARG A 278 15.36 12.60 -3.01
N VAL A 279 15.15 12.89 -4.29
CA VAL A 279 14.81 11.86 -5.27
C VAL A 279 16.09 11.09 -5.60
N SER A 280 15.98 9.77 -5.71
CA SER A 280 17.12 8.91 -6.00
C SER A 280 17.61 9.04 -7.45
N GLU A 281 18.90 8.86 -7.67
CA GLU A 281 19.53 8.78 -9.00
C GLU A 281 18.84 7.76 -9.90
N ALA A 282 18.53 6.56 -9.36
CA ALA A 282 17.93 5.48 -10.15
C ALA A 282 16.63 5.88 -10.87
N ILE A 283 15.72 6.59 -10.19
CA ILE A 283 14.44 7.01 -10.80
C ILE A 283 14.62 8.23 -11.70
N VAL A 284 15.53 9.15 -11.34
CA VAL A 284 15.84 10.30 -12.19
C VAL A 284 16.44 9.84 -13.52
N ASP A 285 17.41 8.94 -13.48
CA ASP A 285 18.06 8.37 -14.66
C ASP A 285 17.08 7.56 -15.52
N ALA A 286 16.24 6.72 -14.89
CA ALA A 286 15.25 5.92 -15.60
C ALA A 286 14.25 6.80 -16.40
N LEU A 287 13.89 7.97 -15.87
CA LEU A 287 13.00 8.91 -16.52
C LEU A 287 13.74 9.79 -17.55
N GLN A 288 14.92 10.30 -17.20
CA GLN A 288 15.72 11.17 -18.07
C GLN A 288 16.21 10.46 -19.33
N THR A 289 16.73 9.24 -19.21
CA THR A 289 17.29 8.48 -20.35
C THR A 289 16.25 8.13 -21.43
N LYS A 290 14.96 8.29 -21.11
CA LYS A 290 13.83 8.03 -22.00
C LYS A 290 13.02 9.27 -22.35
N ASP A 291 13.47 10.45 -21.94
CA ASP A 291 12.72 11.70 -22.04
C ASP A 291 11.27 11.52 -21.53
N ASP A 292 11.13 10.86 -20.38
CA ASP A 292 9.85 10.45 -19.85
C ASP A 292 9.04 11.66 -19.35
N PRO A 293 7.79 11.87 -19.83
CA PRO A 293 6.93 12.98 -19.40
C PRO A 293 6.64 13.00 -17.90
N ARG A 294 6.86 11.89 -17.17
CA ARG A 294 6.72 11.83 -15.71
C ARG A 294 7.87 12.50 -14.96
N LEU A 295 9.01 12.79 -15.59
CA LEU A 295 10.16 13.44 -14.93
C LEU A 295 9.79 14.74 -14.21
N PRO A 296 9.25 15.78 -14.89
CA PRO A 296 8.88 17.04 -14.22
C PRO A 296 7.67 16.88 -13.29
N VAL A 297 6.90 15.80 -13.45
CA VAL A 297 5.81 15.46 -12.53
C VAL A 297 6.35 14.89 -11.24
N TYR A 298 7.35 14.01 -11.26
CA TYR A 298 7.87 13.35 -10.06
C TYR A 298 8.93 14.18 -9.35
N VAL A 299 9.73 14.90 -10.15
CA VAL A 299 11.02 15.45 -9.74
C VAL A 299 11.03 16.96 -10.00
N ALA A 300 11.44 17.74 -9.00
CA ALA A 300 11.78 19.14 -9.20
C ALA A 300 13.22 19.28 -9.72
N PRO A 301 13.53 20.34 -10.48
CA PRO A 301 14.93 20.67 -10.79
C PRO A 301 15.74 20.87 -9.51
N THR A 302 17.06 20.82 -9.61
CA THR A 302 17.94 21.19 -8.49
C THR A 302 17.73 22.66 -8.11
N LYS A 303 18.06 23.05 -6.87
CA LYS A 303 17.88 24.43 -6.43
C LYS A 303 18.74 25.38 -7.26
N HIS A 304 19.99 25.02 -7.50
CA HIS A 304 20.89 25.79 -8.36
C HIS A 304 20.32 25.98 -9.77
N SER A 305 19.75 24.91 -10.34
CA SER A 305 19.12 24.99 -11.65
C SER A 305 17.86 25.86 -11.65
N PHE A 306 17.04 25.76 -10.61
CA PHE A 306 15.87 26.62 -10.44
C PHE A 306 16.26 28.10 -10.38
N GLU A 307 17.26 28.44 -9.55
CA GLU A 307 17.73 29.82 -9.42
C GLU A 307 18.36 30.36 -10.71
N ALA A 308 19.11 29.52 -11.44
CA ALA A 308 19.69 29.86 -12.73
C ALA A 308 18.60 30.10 -13.80
N HIS A 309 17.59 29.24 -13.88
CA HIS A 309 16.46 29.41 -14.79
C HIS A 309 15.63 30.65 -14.43
N ARG A 310 15.43 30.92 -13.13
CA ARG A 310 14.74 32.13 -12.66
C ARG A 310 15.48 33.40 -13.07
N ALA A 311 16.82 33.38 -13.08
CA ALA A 311 17.64 34.50 -13.54
C ALA A 311 17.66 34.62 -15.08
N ASN A 312 17.58 33.51 -15.80
CA ASN A 312 17.52 33.46 -17.26
C ASN A 312 16.70 32.26 -17.75
N ALA A 313 15.49 32.52 -18.26
CA ALA A 313 14.54 31.48 -18.68
C ALA A 313 15.03 30.62 -19.87
N SER A 314 16.13 31.01 -20.54
CA SER A 314 16.75 30.21 -21.61
C SER A 314 17.60 29.06 -21.07
N VAL A 315 17.97 29.09 -19.78
CA VAL A 315 18.73 28.01 -19.13
C VAL A 315 17.77 26.84 -18.87
N PRO A 316 18.00 25.64 -19.43
CA PRO A 316 17.11 24.51 -19.20
C PRO A 316 17.19 24.04 -17.74
N PHE A 317 16.10 23.43 -17.27
CA PHE A 317 16.10 22.77 -15.97
C PHE A 317 17.02 21.54 -15.98
N VAL A 318 17.77 21.39 -14.89
CA VAL A 318 18.62 20.24 -14.60
C VAL A 318 17.98 19.48 -13.46
N TYR A 319 17.79 18.18 -13.67
CA TYR A 319 17.34 17.24 -12.65
C TYR A 319 18.52 16.33 -12.33
N ARG A 320 18.75 16.08 -11.04
CA ARG A 320 19.84 15.22 -10.58
C ARG A 320 19.38 14.44 -9.35
N GLY A 321 19.30 13.12 -9.46
CA GLY A 321 18.99 12.29 -8.30
C GLY A 321 20.21 12.08 -7.41
N GLN A 322 19.98 11.85 -6.13
CA GLN A 322 21.04 11.52 -5.17
C GLN A 322 21.45 10.04 -5.35
N PRO A 323 22.76 9.72 -5.44
CA PRO A 323 23.23 8.35 -5.40
C PRO A 323 22.80 7.63 -4.11
N ALA A 324 22.42 6.36 -4.23
CA ALA A 324 22.02 5.54 -3.08
C ALA A 324 23.22 5.14 -2.23
N GLY A 325 23.06 5.09 -0.90
CA GLY A 325 24.04 4.46 -0.01
C GLY A 325 25.26 5.30 0.36
N LEU A 326 25.21 6.63 0.24
CA LEU A 326 26.32 7.50 0.65
C LEU A 326 26.61 7.38 2.16
N SER A 327 27.89 7.29 2.53
CA SER A 327 28.37 7.43 3.90
C SER A 327 28.12 8.85 4.45
N ALA A 328 28.22 9.01 5.77
CA ALA A 328 28.08 10.33 6.38
C ALA A 328 29.19 11.29 5.92
N ALA A 329 30.39 10.78 5.63
CA ALA A 329 31.49 11.59 5.10
C ALA A 329 31.18 12.07 3.67
N GLU A 330 30.77 11.17 2.77
CA GLU A 330 30.38 11.52 1.40
C GLU A 330 29.20 12.50 1.39
N GLN A 331 28.21 12.32 2.28
CA GLN A 331 27.09 13.26 2.41
C GLN A 331 27.51 14.67 2.87
N ASN A 332 28.62 14.80 3.59
CA ASN A 332 29.14 16.11 3.99
C ASN A 332 29.94 16.80 2.87
N GLU A 333 30.36 16.04 1.85
CA GLU A 333 31.12 16.55 0.70
C GLU A 333 30.19 16.97 -0.45
N ILE A 334 28.94 16.51 -0.46
CA ILE A 334 27.98 16.87 -1.50
C ILE A 334 27.34 18.25 -1.27
N ASP A 335 27.12 18.96 -2.37
CA ASP A 335 26.23 20.12 -2.37
C ASP A 335 24.77 19.65 -2.48
N LYS A 336 24.05 19.69 -1.35
CA LYS A 336 22.64 19.28 -1.29
C LYS A 336 21.72 20.09 -2.19
N ASP A 337 22.10 21.30 -2.58
CA ASP A 337 21.31 22.19 -3.44
C ASP A 337 21.45 21.80 -4.93
N ASP A 338 22.40 20.91 -5.27
CA ASP A 338 22.59 20.33 -6.60
C ASP A 338 21.88 18.98 -6.78
N TYR A 339 20.98 18.61 -5.87
CA TYR A 339 20.15 17.41 -5.98
C TYR A 339 18.66 17.75 -5.97
N SER A 340 17.91 17.00 -6.77
CA SER A 340 16.48 17.13 -6.96
C SER A 340 15.69 16.66 -5.74
N VAL A 341 14.59 17.36 -5.49
CA VAL A 341 13.57 17.02 -4.49
C VAL A 341 12.26 16.64 -5.19
N LEU A 342 11.25 16.20 -4.43
CA LEU A 342 9.92 15.98 -5.01
C LEU A 342 9.37 17.27 -5.60
N SER A 343 8.73 17.14 -6.77
CA SER A 343 8.02 18.24 -7.41
C SER A 343 6.88 18.79 -6.54
N SER A 344 6.45 19.99 -6.86
CA SER A 344 5.24 20.58 -6.28
C SER A 344 3.98 19.77 -6.64
N THR A 345 3.92 19.20 -7.85
CA THR A 345 2.82 18.33 -8.30
C THR A 345 2.62 17.16 -7.35
N ILE A 346 3.69 16.41 -7.06
CA ILE A 346 3.63 15.31 -6.08
C ILE A 346 3.27 15.85 -4.71
N ARG A 347 3.91 16.94 -4.23
CA ARG A 347 3.63 17.49 -2.89
C ARG A 347 2.23 18.08 -2.72
N SER A 348 1.49 18.28 -3.80
CA SER A 348 0.11 18.80 -3.82
C SER A 348 -0.96 17.73 -4.07
N GLU A 349 -0.55 16.51 -4.41
CA GLU A 349 -1.41 15.39 -4.71
C GLU A 349 -2.23 14.89 -3.51
N SER A 350 -3.56 14.96 -3.51
CA SER A 350 -4.39 14.46 -2.40
C SER A 350 -4.77 12.98 -2.53
N ARG A 351 -4.25 12.27 -3.52
CA ARG A 351 -4.63 10.89 -3.86
C ARG A 351 -3.63 9.85 -3.36
N ALA A 352 -4.13 8.81 -2.71
CA ALA A 352 -3.38 7.58 -2.42
C ALA A 352 -3.78 6.47 -3.40
N PHE A 353 -2.83 6.05 -4.24
CA PHE A 353 -3.04 4.98 -5.21
C PHE A 353 -2.86 3.61 -4.55
N VAL A 354 -3.98 2.97 -4.20
CA VAL A 354 -4.01 1.65 -3.55
C VAL A 354 -3.64 0.55 -4.52
N MET A 355 -4.28 0.57 -5.69
CA MET A 355 -3.95 -0.26 -6.84
C MET A 355 -4.37 0.51 -8.10
N THR A 356 -3.43 0.74 -9.01
CA THR A 356 -3.67 1.51 -10.23
C THR A 356 -4.20 0.63 -11.35
N PHE A 357 -4.86 1.23 -12.32
CA PHE A 357 -5.19 0.52 -13.56
C PHE A 357 -3.92 0.14 -14.33
N ALA A 358 -2.89 0.99 -14.29
CA ALA A 358 -1.58 0.74 -14.90
C ALA A 358 -0.94 -0.55 -14.40
N GLU A 359 -0.93 -0.76 -13.09
CA GLU A 359 -0.43 -1.97 -12.47
C GLU A 359 -1.14 -3.22 -12.98
N LEU A 360 -2.48 -3.22 -13.05
CA LEU A 360 -3.23 -4.36 -13.58
C LEU A 360 -2.85 -4.65 -15.04
N GLN A 361 -2.65 -3.61 -15.86
CA GLN A 361 -2.23 -3.78 -17.26
C GLN A 361 -0.81 -4.36 -17.36
N PHE A 362 0.12 -3.94 -16.50
CA PHE A 362 1.46 -4.54 -16.46
C PHE A 362 1.42 -6.00 -16.02
N LEU A 363 0.61 -6.35 -15.02
CA LEU A 363 0.40 -7.75 -14.60
C LEU A 363 -0.21 -8.60 -15.72
N LYS A 364 -1.16 -8.03 -16.49
CA LYS A 364 -1.77 -8.70 -17.64
C LYS A 364 -0.78 -8.89 -18.80
N ALA A 365 0.01 -7.86 -19.11
CA ALA A 365 1.08 -7.95 -20.11
C ALA A 365 2.09 -9.04 -19.74
N GLU A 366 2.50 -9.09 -18.48
CA GLU A 366 3.38 -10.14 -17.97
C GLU A 366 2.75 -11.53 -18.07
N ALA A 367 1.48 -11.69 -17.71
CA ALA A 367 0.77 -12.96 -17.82
C ALA A 367 0.72 -13.48 -19.28
N ILE A 368 0.54 -12.58 -20.26
CA ILE A 368 0.59 -12.91 -21.69
C ILE A 368 2.01 -13.33 -22.10
N ILE A 369 3.03 -12.56 -21.72
CA ILE A 369 4.45 -12.87 -22.03
C ILE A 369 4.88 -14.21 -21.43
N ARG A 370 4.36 -14.56 -20.26
CA ARG A 370 4.60 -15.85 -19.60
C ARG A 370 3.73 -16.99 -20.13
N GLY A 371 2.84 -16.73 -21.09
CA GLY A 371 1.95 -17.75 -21.68
C GLY A 371 0.83 -18.24 -20.76
N MET A 372 0.52 -17.49 -19.68
CA MET A 372 -0.56 -17.85 -18.74
C MET A 372 -1.94 -17.61 -19.36
N ILE A 373 -2.05 -16.60 -20.23
CA ILE A 373 -3.25 -16.22 -20.97
C ILE A 373 -2.87 -15.80 -22.40
N THR A 374 -3.84 -15.79 -23.31
CA THR A 374 -3.67 -15.27 -24.66
C THR A 374 -3.96 -13.76 -24.71
N GLY A 375 -3.33 -13.05 -25.65
CA GLY A 375 -3.55 -11.62 -25.85
C GLY A 375 -2.37 -10.95 -26.56
N ASN A 376 -2.44 -9.63 -26.70
CA ASN A 376 -1.34 -8.81 -27.21
C ASN A 376 -0.64 -8.10 -26.05
N ALA A 377 0.53 -8.61 -25.64
CA ALA A 377 1.29 -8.03 -24.54
C ALA A 377 1.76 -6.60 -24.81
N ALA A 378 2.06 -6.25 -26.07
CA ALA A 378 2.50 -4.90 -26.43
C ALA A 378 1.36 -3.88 -26.22
N ASP A 379 0.13 -4.25 -26.56
CA ASP A 379 -1.04 -3.39 -26.34
C ASP A 379 -1.31 -3.17 -24.85
N GLU A 380 -1.27 -4.24 -24.03
CA GLU A 380 -1.49 -4.10 -22.58
C GLU A 380 -0.35 -3.32 -21.91
N TYR A 381 0.90 -3.52 -22.35
CA TYR A 381 2.04 -2.74 -21.88
C TYR A 381 1.89 -1.25 -22.20
N ALA A 382 1.51 -0.91 -23.44
CA ALA A 382 1.26 0.47 -23.85
C ALA A 382 0.08 1.10 -23.09
N LYS A 383 -0.99 0.34 -22.82
CA LYS A 383 -2.08 0.79 -21.94
C LYS A 383 -1.61 1.04 -20.51
N GLY A 384 -0.72 0.19 -19.99
CA GLY A 384 -0.11 0.38 -18.68
C GLY A 384 0.68 1.68 -18.58
N ILE A 385 1.56 1.96 -19.55
CA ILE A 385 2.30 3.23 -19.63
C ILE A 385 1.33 4.40 -19.73
N ARG A 386 0.35 4.33 -20.64
CA ARG A 386 -0.65 5.37 -20.82
C ARG A 386 -1.39 5.69 -19.51
N ALA A 387 -1.88 4.66 -18.82
CA ALA A 387 -2.57 4.84 -17.55
C ALA A 387 -1.65 5.40 -16.45
N SER A 388 -0.38 5.00 -16.43
CA SER A 388 0.63 5.50 -15.50
C SER A 388 0.92 6.99 -15.67
N MET A 389 0.78 7.50 -16.90
CA MET A 389 0.92 8.92 -17.23
C MET A 389 -0.38 9.69 -17.04
N GLN A 390 -1.50 9.18 -17.57
CA GLN A 390 -2.80 9.86 -17.55
C GLN A 390 -3.39 10.04 -16.15
N LYS A 391 -2.92 9.27 -15.15
CA LYS A 391 -3.28 9.55 -13.75
C LYS A 391 -2.80 10.93 -13.29
N TRP A 392 -1.83 11.54 -13.97
CA TRP A 392 -1.30 12.87 -13.70
C TRP A 392 -1.86 13.90 -14.66
N ALA A 393 -2.68 14.83 -14.15
CA ALA A 393 -3.29 15.88 -14.97
C ALA A 393 -2.27 16.82 -15.65
N ALA A 394 -1.02 16.84 -15.17
CA ALA A 394 0.07 17.62 -15.73
C ALA A 394 0.63 17.06 -17.05
N ILE A 395 0.28 15.83 -17.44
CA ILE A 395 0.75 15.18 -18.68
C ILE A 395 -0.40 15.19 -19.68
N SER A 396 -0.19 15.83 -20.84
CA SER A 396 -1.21 15.88 -21.89
C SER A 396 -1.34 14.54 -22.62
N SER A 397 -2.48 14.26 -23.23
CA SER A 397 -2.63 13.03 -24.04
C SER A 397 -1.68 13.00 -25.24
N ASP A 398 -1.35 14.16 -25.81
CA ASP A 398 -0.40 14.28 -26.92
C ASP A 398 1.03 13.90 -26.48
N ASP A 399 1.47 14.33 -25.28
CA ASP A 399 2.79 13.95 -24.75
C ASP A 399 2.88 12.43 -24.52
N VAL A 400 1.79 11.80 -24.06
CA VAL A 400 1.71 10.34 -23.93
C VAL A 400 1.83 9.66 -25.29
N ASP A 401 1.10 10.15 -26.30
CA ASP A 401 1.11 9.59 -27.66
C ASP A 401 2.50 9.70 -28.29
N VAL A 402 3.15 10.86 -28.15
CA VAL A 402 4.53 11.09 -28.59
C VAL A 402 5.50 10.14 -27.89
N TYR A 403 5.40 9.97 -26.58
CA TYR A 403 6.26 9.06 -25.83
C TYR A 403 6.07 7.60 -26.26
N LEU A 404 4.81 7.14 -26.40
CA LEU A 404 4.50 5.77 -26.81
C LEU A 404 4.89 5.44 -28.26
N ALA A 405 4.98 6.46 -29.12
CA ALA A 405 5.43 6.28 -30.50
C ALA A 405 6.94 6.00 -30.63
N ARG A 406 7.71 6.19 -29.55
CA ARG A 406 9.16 6.01 -29.57
C ARG A 406 9.54 4.52 -29.68
N PRO A 407 10.41 4.13 -30.62
CA PRO A 407 10.84 2.73 -30.76
C PRO A 407 11.55 2.16 -29.53
N ASP A 408 12.24 3.01 -28.76
CA ASP A 408 12.99 2.61 -27.57
C ASP A 408 12.12 2.49 -26.30
N VAL A 409 10.83 2.85 -26.41
CA VAL A 409 9.77 2.64 -25.41
C VAL A 409 8.96 1.39 -25.73
N ALA A 410 8.83 1.00 -27.00
CA ALA A 410 8.06 -0.17 -27.41
C ALA A 410 8.51 -1.47 -26.71
N LEU A 411 7.53 -2.34 -26.41
CA LEU A 411 7.81 -3.64 -25.78
C LEU A 411 8.67 -4.51 -26.69
N ASN A 412 9.77 -5.02 -26.14
CA ASN A 412 10.69 -5.90 -26.84
C ASN A 412 10.02 -7.25 -27.14
N THR A 413 10.39 -7.87 -28.26
CA THR A 413 9.87 -9.19 -28.66
C THR A 413 10.54 -10.34 -27.91
N ALA A 414 11.75 -10.13 -27.38
CA ALA A 414 12.44 -11.12 -26.56
C ALA A 414 11.84 -11.15 -25.15
N GLN A 415 11.39 -12.33 -24.72
CA GLN A 415 10.67 -12.53 -23.46
C GLN A 415 11.38 -11.92 -22.24
N ASN A 416 12.68 -12.14 -22.07
CA ASN A 416 13.42 -11.62 -20.91
C ASN A 416 13.49 -10.08 -20.91
N GLU A 417 13.70 -9.46 -22.07
CA GLU A 417 13.73 -8.00 -22.20
C GLU A 417 12.34 -7.39 -21.99
N ALA A 418 11.29 -8.05 -22.49
CA ALA A 418 9.91 -7.64 -22.26
C ALA A 418 9.57 -7.64 -20.76
N LEU A 419 9.94 -8.70 -20.04
CA LEU A 419 9.73 -8.79 -18.58
C LEU A 419 10.50 -7.70 -17.82
N LYS A 420 11.73 -7.38 -18.24
CA LYS A 420 12.52 -6.27 -17.69
C LYS A 420 11.84 -4.92 -17.91
N GLN A 421 11.33 -4.66 -19.12
CA GLN A 421 10.62 -3.42 -19.44
C GLN A 421 9.30 -3.29 -18.66
N ILE A 422 8.52 -4.37 -18.56
CA ILE A 422 7.26 -4.41 -17.79
C ILE A 422 7.54 -4.16 -16.31
N GLY A 423 8.51 -4.86 -15.71
CA GLY A 423 8.89 -4.68 -14.31
C GLY A 423 9.38 -3.27 -14.01
N THR A 424 10.19 -2.69 -14.91
CA THR A 424 10.69 -1.31 -14.76
C THR A 424 9.57 -0.28 -14.85
N GLN A 425 8.61 -0.43 -15.78
CA GLN A 425 7.47 0.49 -15.87
C GLN A 425 6.52 0.35 -14.68
N ALA A 426 6.34 -0.86 -14.13
CA ALA A 426 5.59 -1.07 -12.89
C ALA A 426 6.29 -0.42 -11.68
N TRP A 427 7.63 -0.44 -11.63
CA TRP A 427 8.40 0.29 -10.62
C TRP A 427 8.21 1.81 -10.74
N ILE A 428 8.29 2.38 -11.95
CA ILE A 428 7.99 3.81 -12.20
C ILE A 428 6.54 4.17 -11.81
N ASP A 429 5.56 3.31 -12.11
CA ASP A 429 4.15 3.57 -11.76
C ASP A 429 3.93 3.60 -10.24
N SER A 430 4.65 2.75 -9.52
CA SER A 430 4.58 2.62 -8.05
C SER A 430 5.46 3.63 -7.31
N PHE A 431 5.94 4.68 -7.99
CA PHE A 431 6.61 5.80 -7.34
C PHE A 431 5.80 6.27 -6.13
N LEU A 432 6.43 6.27 -4.95
CA LEU A 432 5.84 6.60 -3.65
C LEU A 432 4.79 5.62 -3.07
N ASN A 433 4.47 4.53 -3.77
CA ASN A 433 3.85 3.35 -3.16
C ASN A 433 4.94 2.31 -2.81
N GLY A 434 5.68 2.59 -1.74
CA GLY A 434 6.88 1.85 -1.38
C GLY A 434 6.67 0.35 -1.16
N PHE A 435 5.61 -0.05 -0.46
CA PHE A 435 5.33 -1.48 -0.22
C PHE A 435 5.12 -2.24 -1.52
N GLU A 436 4.28 -1.72 -2.43
CA GLU A 436 4.03 -2.39 -3.71
C GLU A 436 5.29 -2.42 -4.58
N ALA A 437 6.00 -1.29 -4.67
CA ALA A 437 7.25 -1.19 -5.40
C ALA A 437 8.29 -2.20 -4.88
N PHE A 438 8.43 -2.30 -3.55
CA PHE A 438 9.35 -3.23 -2.88
C PHE A 438 8.96 -4.68 -3.05
N ALA A 439 7.67 -5.01 -2.97
CA ALA A 439 7.20 -6.36 -3.20
C ALA A 439 7.34 -6.78 -4.68
N ASN A 440 7.04 -5.88 -5.62
CA ASN A 440 7.18 -6.16 -7.05
C ASN A 440 8.64 -6.25 -7.50
N TRP A 441 9.51 -5.38 -6.98
CA TRP A 441 10.96 -5.48 -7.22
C TRP A 441 11.52 -6.81 -6.71
N ARG A 442 11.21 -7.22 -5.47
CA ARG A 442 11.65 -8.53 -4.93
C ARG A 442 11.09 -9.73 -5.68
N ARG A 443 9.93 -9.58 -6.32
CA ARG A 443 9.35 -10.64 -7.16
C ARG A 443 10.02 -10.73 -8.53
N THR A 444 10.30 -9.59 -9.16
CA THR A 444 10.73 -9.51 -10.57
C THR A 444 12.23 -9.39 -10.75
N GLY A 445 12.93 -8.78 -9.80
CA GLY A 445 14.32 -8.36 -9.91
C GLY A 445 14.53 -7.08 -10.73
N TYR A 446 13.45 -6.37 -11.10
CA TYR A 446 13.53 -5.20 -11.99
C TYR A 446 12.95 -3.92 -11.36
N PRO A 447 13.58 -2.75 -11.61
CA PRO A 447 14.84 -2.59 -12.33
C PRO A 447 16.04 -3.14 -11.54
N GLU A 448 17.18 -3.26 -12.22
CA GLU A 448 18.45 -3.59 -11.58
C GLU A 448 18.91 -2.41 -10.73
N LEU A 449 18.93 -2.57 -9.42
CA LEU A 449 19.28 -1.52 -8.47
C LEU A 449 20.71 -1.69 -7.96
N LYS A 450 21.46 -0.59 -7.91
CA LYS A 450 22.87 -0.57 -7.49
C LYS A 450 23.04 0.28 -6.25
N VAL A 451 23.86 -0.17 -5.32
CA VAL A 451 24.14 0.57 -4.07
C VAL A 451 25.52 1.20 -4.14
N GLY A 452 25.69 2.35 -3.48
CA GLY A 452 26.99 3.02 -3.41
C GLY A 452 28.04 2.18 -2.71
N THR A 453 29.32 2.44 -3.01
CA THR A 453 30.48 1.68 -2.51
C THR A 453 30.64 1.69 -1.00
N SER A 454 30.00 2.65 -0.32
CA SER A 454 30.00 2.77 1.14
C SER A 454 29.01 1.83 1.84
N VAL A 455 28.16 1.13 1.10
CA VAL A 455 27.26 0.11 1.63
C VAL A 455 27.86 -1.27 1.39
N SER A 456 28.21 -1.96 2.48
CA SER A 456 28.83 -3.29 2.43
C SER A 456 27.81 -4.45 2.49
N SER A 457 26.54 -4.15 2.72
CA SER A 457 25.44 -5.11 2.79
C SER A 457 24.62 -5.14 1.48
N ALA A 458 23.97 -6.27 1.23
CA ALA A 458 22.99 -6.37 0.15
C ALA A 458 21.73 -5.56 0.51
N ILE A 459 20.99 -5.10 -0.51
CA ILE A 459 19.68 -4.48 -0.32
C ILE A 459 18.77 -5.45 0.47
N PRO A 460 18.14 -5.01 1.57
CA PRO A 460 17.19 -5.81 2.34
C PRO A 460 16.10 -6.42 1.46
N VAL A 461 15.83 -7.71 1.68
CA VAL A 461 14.79 -8.46 0.96
C VAL A 461 13.55 -8.71 1.81
N ARG A 462 13.52 -8.18 3.02
CA ARG A 462 12.39 -8.16 3.93
C ARG A 462 12.55 -7.12 5.01
N TYR A 463 11.46 -6.85 5.72
CA TYR A 463 11.52 -6.14 6.98
C TYR A 463 11.83 -7.12 8.10
N ILE A 464 12.56 -6.63 9.11
CA ILE A 464 12.77 -7.35 10.36
C ILE A 464 11.52 -7.13 11.20
N TYR A 465 11.02 -8.16 11.87
CA TYR A 465 9.89 -7.99 12.80
C TYR A 465 10.21 -6.88 13.80
N SER A 466 9.18 -6.11 14.18
CA SER A 466 9.36 -5.06 15.17
C SER A 466 9.93 -5.63 16.46
N ASP A 467 10.70 -4.84 17.20
CA ASP A 467 11.25 -5.29 18.48
C ASP A 467 10.16 -5.62 19.54
N ASN A 468 8.98 -5.02 19.43
CA ASN A 468 7.79 -5.43 20.17
C ASN A 468 7.43 -6.90 19.89
N GLU A 469 7.46 -7.32 18.62
CA GLU A 469 7.20 -8.71 18.23
C GLU A 469 8.37 -9.64 18.50
N GLN A 470 9.62 -9.16 18.47
CA GLN A 470 10.77 -10.03 18.75
C GLN A 470 10.75 -10.61 20.18
N ASN A 471 9.96 -10.02 21.08
CA ASN A 471 9.69 -10.55 22.42
C ASN A 471 8.41 -11.40 22.52
N ASN A 472 7.66 -11.56 21.42
CA ASN A 472 6.45 -12.38 21.36
C ASN A 472 6.84 -13.87 21.42
N PRO A 473 6.41 -14.62 22.46
CA PRO A 473 6.77 -16.03 22.62
C PRO A 473 6.33 -16.91 21.44
N ASN A 474 5.20 -16.58 20.80
CA ASN A 474 4.70 -17.33 19.65
C ASN A 474 5.57 -17.08 18.40
N LEU A 475 6.05 -15.86 18.19
CA LEU A 475 7.00 -15.58 17.11
C LEU A 475 8.36 -16.26 17.37
N ILE A 476 8.87 -16.18 18.60
CA ILE A 476 10.14 -16.80 18.98
C ILE A 476 10.06 -18.32 18.76
N SER A 477 9.01 -18.97 19.26
CA SER A 477 8.80 -20.40 19.05
C SER A 477 8.70 -20.74 17.56
N TRP A 478 7.90 -19.99 16.80
CA TRP A 478 7.69 -20.19 15.37
C TRP A 478 8.99 -20.10 14.56
N THR A 479 9.76 -19.04 14.76
CA THR A 479 11.00 -18.80 14.01
C THR A 479 12.12 -19.76 14.41
N ASN A 480 12.21 -20.14 15.69
CA ASN A 480 13.14 -21.18 16.13
C ASN A 480 12.80 -22.55 15.53
N GLU A 481 11.52 -22.92 15.43
CA GLU A 481 11.11 -24.19 14.81
C GLU A 481 11.42 -24.22 13.31
N LYS A 482 11.14 -23.14 12.58
CA LYS A 482 11.29 -23.08 11.12
C LYS A 482 12.71 -22.83 10.64
N ILE A 483 13.45 -21.97 11.34
CA ILE A 483 14.72 -21.39 10.86
C ILE A 483 15.85 -21.57 11.90
N GLY A 484 15.54 -21.92 13.15
CA GLY A 484 16.52 -22.06 14.23
C GLY A 484 17.00 -20.74 14.83
N ARG A 485 16.49 -19.60 14.34
CA ARG A 485 16.76 -18.25 14.84
C ARG A 485 15.68 -17.28 14.38
N MET A 486 15.65 -16.09 14.99
CA MET A 486 14.93 -14.95 14.45
C MET A 486 15.47 -14.61 13.05
N VAL A 487 14.55 -14.30 12.14
CA VAL A 487 14.85 -13.86 10.77
C VAL A 487 15.48 -12.47 10.75
N ASN A 488 16.30 -12.20 9.74
CA ASN A 488 16.95 -10.93 9.48
C ASN A 488 16.61 -10.42 8.08
N GLU A 489 17.08 -9.23 7.74
CA GLU A 489 16.79 -8.51 6.50
C GLU A 489 17.26 -9.20 5.20
N THR A 490 18.14 -10.20 5.31
CA THR A 490 18.66 -10.98 4.17
C THR A 490 17.89 -12.29 3.93
N ASP A 491 17.06 -12.72 4.89
CA ASP A 491 16.26 -13.93 4.73
C ASP A 491 15.11 -13.67 3.75
N MET A 492 15.06 -14.40 2.64
CA MET A 492 13.98 -14.23 1.65
C MET A 492 12.63 -14.63 2.24
N VAL A 493 11.59 -13.80 2.04
CA VAL A 493 10.20 -14.24 2.24
C VAL A 493 9.80 -15.26 1.16
N TRP A 494 8.80 -16.10 1.48
CA TRP A 494 8.43 -17.24 0.65
C TRP A 494 8.16 -16.91 -0.81
N PHE A 495 7.49 -15.82 -1.19
CA PHE A 495 7.14 -15.59 -2.60
C PHE A 495 8.36 -15.31 -3.52
N GLN A 496 9.51 -14.91 -2.95
CA GLN A 496 10.67 -14.47 -3.72
C GLN A 496 11.32 -15.62 -4.52
N PRO A 497 11.75 -15.41 -5.77
CA PRO A 497 12.39 -16.46 -6.56
C PRO A 497 13.73 -16.90 -5.92
N GLN A 498 14.01 -18.21 -5.91
CA GLN A 498 15.20 -18.80 -5.26
C GLN A 498 16.53 -18.34 -5.88
N LYS A 499 16.52 -17.95 -7.16
CA LYS A 499 17.68 -17.41 -7.87
C LYS A 499 17.57 -15.89 -7.94
N TRP A 500 17.48 -15.26 -6.78
CA TRP A 500 17.73 -13.83 -6.67
C TRP A 500 19.24 -13.63 -6.71
N ASN A 501 19.77 -13.10 -7.80
CA ASN A 501 21.21 -12.87 -7.90
C ASN A 501 21.58 -11.59 -7.14
N THR A 502 21.49 -11.64 -5.80
CA THR A 502 21.93 -10.54 -4.92
C THR A 502 23.43 -10.23 -5.06
N ASN A 503 24.21 -11.19 -5.57
CA ASN A 503 25.66 -11.08 -5.73
C ASN A 503 26.10 -10.21 -6.93
N VAL A 504 25.21 -9.75 -7.81
CA VAL A 504 25.56 -8.89 -8.97
C VAL A 504 25.62 -7.40 -8.60
N TYR A 505 25.20 -7.04 -7.39
CA TYR A 505 25.04 -5.65 -6.98
C TYR A 505 26.04 -5.23 -5.89
N ARG A 506 27.24 -5.84 -5.92
CA ARG A 506 28.43 -5.39 -5.18
C ARG A 506 29.30 -4.47 -6.02
#